data_AF-A0A382F858-F1
#
_entry.id   AF-A0A382F858-F1
#
_cell.length_a   1.000
_cell.length_b   1.000
_cell.length_c   1.000
_cell.angle_alpha   90.00
_cell.angle_beta   90.00
_cell.angle_gamma   90.00
#
_symmetry.space_group_name_H-M   'P 1'
#
loop_
_entity.id
_entity.type
_entity.pdbx_description
1 polymer ?
#
loop_
_entity_poly.entity_id
_entity_poly.type
_entity_poly.pdbx_seq_one_letter_code
_entity_poly.pdbx_strand_id
1 'polypeptide(L)'
;MKIAIVHDWLTGMRGGERCLEVICKLYPSADLFTLLHIPGSVSSVIESHPIHTSFIQNLPFAESKYRYYLPFMPFAIERFNLNEYDLILSSSHCVAKSVKSGPKTLHICYCHTPMRYIWDQFDQYFSRINSGLTPWAIMKILRPWLQRWDAKTSCRVDSFIANSRHVQNRISKYYHKEATVIHPPVDTKRFKTSDKNKSNYFLIVSAFAPYKRVDLAVEAFNKLGYPFVIVGEGQNADSLRRMANPNIRFEGWLDDSSIDEHYHRCRAF
;
A
#
# COMPACT_ATOMS: atom_id res chain seq x y z
N MET A 1 -24.21 -13.53 -9.13
CA MET A 1 -23.37 -13.27 -7.96
C MET A 1 -22.90 -11.82 -8.04
N LYS A 2 -23.34 -10.95 -7.12
CA LYS A 2 -22.97 -9.53 -7.05
C LYS A 2 -21.71 -9.40 -6.17
N ILE A 3 -20.66 -8.77 -6.70
CA ILE A 3 -19.33 -8.74 -6.08
C ILE A 3 -18.93 -7.30 -5.79
N ALA A 4 -18.49 -7.04 -4.57
CA ALA A 4 -17.87 -5.77 -4.18
C ALA A 4 -16.37 -5.98 -3.97
N ILE A 5 -15.56 -5.17 -4.64
CA ILE A 5 -14.14 -5.04 -4.35
C ILE A 5 -13.97 -3.85 -3.41
N VAL A 6 -13.18 -3.99 -2.35
CA VAL A 6 -12.90 -2.89 -1.41
C VAL A 6 -11.40 -2.67 -1.34
N HIS A 7 -10.97 -1.43 -1.54
CA HIS A 7 -9.57 -1.03 -1.42
C HIS A 7 -9.44 0.19 -0.50
N ASP A 8 -8.27 0.41 0.12
CA ASP A 8 -8.13 1.46 1.12
C ASP A 8 -8.22 2.88 0.51
N TRP A 9 -7.46 3.14 -0.56
CA TRP A 9 -7.48 4.39 -1.33
C TRP A 9 -6.78 4.21 -2.68
N LEU A 10 -7.18 4.99 -3.70
CA LEU A 10 -6.60 4.96 -5.04
C LEU A 10 -5.88 6.29 -5.30
N THR A 11 -4.60 6.35 -4.90
CA THR A 11 -3.78 7.59 -4.98
C THR A 11 -2.51 7.42 -5.81
N GLY A 12 -2.35 6.30 -6.51
CA GLY A 12 -1.14 5.94 -7.22
C GLY A 12 -0.95 4.43 -7.32
N MET A 13 -0.34 3.96 -8.42
CA MET A 13 0.03 2.55 -8.57
C MET A 13 1.20 2.16 -7.64
N ARG A 14 0.92 1.33 -6.63
CA ARG A 14 1.93 0.65 -5.80
C ARG A 14 1.63 -0.85 -5.72
N GLY A 15 2.34 -1.57 -4.86
CA GLY A 15 2.21 -3.03 -4.77
C GLY A 15 0.79 -3.51 -4.41
N GLY A 16 0.04 -2.74 -3.61
CA GLY A 16 -1.34 -3.07 -3.26
C GLY A 16 -2.27 -2.94 -4.47
N GLU A 17 -2.11 -1.86 -5.23
CA GLU A 17 -2.88 -1.56 -6.43
C GLU A 17 -2.53 -2.50 -7.59
N ARG A 18 -1.29 -2.99 -7.68
CA ARG A 18 -0.92 -4.06 -8.62
C ARG A 18 -1.65 -5.38 -8.32
N CYS A 19 -1.85 -5.71 -7.04
CA CYS A 19 -2.68 -6.86 -6.68
C CYS A 19 -4.17 -6.58 -6.94
N LEU A 20 -4.64 -5.37 -6.61
CA LEU A 20 -6.00 -4.93 -6.90
C LEU A 20 -6.33 -5.05 -8.38
N GLU A 21 -5.43 -4.64 -9.26
CA GLU A 21 -5.61 -4.72 -10.72
C GLU A 21 -5.90 -6.15 -11.18
N VAL A 22 -5.25 -7.15 -10.57
CA VAL A 22 -5.51 -8.57 -10.86
C VAL A 22 -6.89 -8.98 -10.37
N ILE A 23 -7.31 -8.52 -9.18
CA ILE A 23 -8.67 -8.77 -8.67
C ILE A 23 -9.72 -8.14 -9.60
N CYS A 24 -9.48 -6.91 -10.06
CA CYS A 24 -10.32 -6.21 -11.04
C CYS A 24 -10.42 -6.99 -12.37
N LYS A 25 -9.31 -7.52 -12.89
CA LYS A 25 -9.30 -8.37 -14.09
C LYS A 25 -10.10 -9.66 -13.92
N LEU A 26 -10.10 -10.25 -12.72
CA LEU A 26 -10.89 -11.45 -12.43
C LEU A 26 -12.39 -11.17 -12.37
N TYR A 27 -12.77 -9.96 -11.95
CA TYR A 27 -14.17 -9.57 -11.76
C TYR A 27 -14.48 -8.21 -12.41
N PRO A 28 -14.44 -8.11 -13.75
CA PRO A 28 -14.49 -6.83 -14.46
C PRO A 28 -15.80 -6.04 -14.29
N SER A 29 -16.87 -6.70 -13.82
CA SER A 29 -18.17 -6.08 -13.56
C SER A 29 -18.42 -5.76 -12.08
N ALA A 30 -17.43 -5.93 -11.20
CA ALA A 30 -17.59 -5.70 -9.76
C ALA A 30 -17.56 -4.20 -9.43
N ASP A 31 -18.36 -3.78 -8.46
CA ASP A 31 -18.29 -2.42 -7.92
C ASP A 31 -17.03 -2.26 -7.06
N LEU A 32 -16.34 -1.12 -7.15
CA LEU A 32 -15.11 -0.84 -6.41
C LEU A 32 -15.34 0.25 -5.36
N PHE A 33 -15.24 -0.11 -4.10
CA PHE A 33 -15.36 0.79 -2.96
C PHE A 33 -13.99 1.19 -2.44
N THR A 34 -13.79 2.49 -2.19
CA THR A 34 -12.52 3.03 -1.73
C THR A 34 -12.72 4.27 -0.88
N LEU A 35 -11.84 4.59 0.08
CA LEU A 35 -12.05 5.81 0.87
C LEU A 35 -11.89 7.08 0.04
N LEU A 36 -10.95 7.06 -0.91
CA LEU A 36 -10.51 8.16 -1.74
C LEU A 36 -10.06 7.63 -3.11
N HIS A 37 -10.30 8.41 -4.16
CA HIS A 37 -9.75 8.19 -5.49
C HIS A 37 -9.27 9.52 -6.09
N ILE A 38 -8.05 9.48 -6.65
CA ILE A 38 -7.50 10.53 -7.49
C ILE A 38 -7.56 10.01 -8.95
N PRO A 39 -8.42 10.57 -9.81
CA PRO A 39 -8.55 10.14 -11.20
C PRO A 39 -7.21 10.17 -11.97
N GLY A 40 -6.95 9.16 -12.78
CA GLY A 40 -5.71 8.98 -13.54
C GLY A 40 -4.52 8.49 -12.71
N SER A 41 -4.67 8.26 -11.40
CA SER A 41 -3.57 7.81 -10.54
C SER A 41 -3.35 6.29 -10.54
N VAL A 42 -4.33 5.53 -11.00
CA VAL A 42 -4.28 4.06 -11.08
C VAL A 42 -4.52 3.60 -12.52
N SER A 43 -4.33 2.30 -12.79
CA SER A 43 -4.45 1.80 -14.16
C SER A 43 -5.89 1.90 -14.68
N SER A 44 -6.01 1.99 -16.00
CA SER A 44 -7.31 2.03 -16.68
C SER A 44 -8.19 0.82 -16.36
N VAL A 45 -7.57 -0.32 -16.06
CA VAL A 45 -8.27 -1.52 -15.59
C VAL A 45 -9.02 -1.23 -14.29
N ILE A 46 -8.37 -0.63 -13.30
CA ILE A 46 -9.01 -0.27 -12.03
C ILE A 46 -10.06 0.83 -12.26
N GLU A 47 -9.74 1.84 -13.06
CA GLU A 47 -10.65 2.97 -13.31
C GLU A 47 -11.85 2.63 -14.20
N SER A 48 -11.83 1.48 -14.88
CA SER A 48 -12.98 1.00 -15.66
C SER A 48 -14.15 0.50 -14.79
N HIS A 49 -13.92 0.27 -13.50
CA HIS A 49 -14.96 -0.17 -12.57
C HIS A 49 -15.84 1.00 -12.11
N PRO A 50 -17.08 0.74 -11.68
CA PRO A 50 -17.87 1.70 -10.92
C PRO A 50 -17.19 1.99 -9.57
N ILE A 51 -16.56 3.16 -9.44
CA ILE A 51 -15.84 3.57 -8.22
C ILE A 51 -16.75 4.34 -7.28
N HIS A 52 -16.89 3.85 -6.05
CA HIS A 52 -17.64 4.47 -4.97
C HIS A 52 -16.69 4.96 -3.87
N THR A 53 -16.69 6.26 -3.62
CA THR A 53 -15.82 6.90 -2.62
C THR A 53 -16.55 7.19 -1.31
N SER A 54 -15.78 7.39 -0.23
CA SER A 54 -16.34 7.75 1.07
C SER A 54 -16.47 9.27 1.23
N PHE A 55 -17.04 9.73 2.36
CA PHE A 55 -17.07 11.16 2.68
C PHE A 55 -15.67 11.81 2.79
N ILE A 56 -14.60 11.01 3.00
CA ILE A 56 -13.22 11.51 3.05
C ILE A 56 -12.81 12.16 1.73
N GLN A 57 -13.37 11.71 0.59
CA GLN A 57 -13.13 12.31 -0.73
C GLN A 57 -13.38 13.82 -0.74
N ASN A 58 -14.36 14.30 0.04
CA ASN A 58 -14.83 15.67 0.03
C ASN A 58 -14.21 16.53 1.15
N LEU A 59 -13.26 16.00 1.92
CA LEU A 59 -12.59 16.77 2.97
C LEU A 59 -11.47 17.65 2.38
N PRO A 60 -11.14 18.80 3.03
CA PRO A 60 -10.11 19.71 2.53
C PRO A 60 -8.75 19.02 2.34
N PHE A 61 -8.09 19.22 1.20
CA PHE A 61 -6.78 18.61 0.92
C PHE A 61 -6.79 17.08 0.94
N ALA A 62 -7.92 16.41 0.65
CA ALA A 62 -8.00 14.95 0.63
C ALA A 62 -6.92 14.31 -0.26
N GLU A 63 -6.63 14.87 -1.43
CA GLU A 63 -5.62 14.31 -2.35
C GLU A 63 -4.19 14.33 -1.79
N SER A 64 -3.82 15.39 -1.07
CA SER A 64 -2.44 15.60 -0.60
C SER A 64 -2.22 15.22 0.87
N LYS A 65 -3.27 15.24 1.69
CA LYS A 65 -3.20 15.07 3.15
C LYS A 65 -4.11 13.97 3.71
N TYR A 66 -4.63 13.05 2.90
CA TYR A 66 -5.51 11.97 3.36
C TYR A 66 -5.00 11.16 4.56
N ARG A 67 -3.67 10.99 4.70
CA ARG A 67 -3.08 10.24 5.82
C ARG A 67 -3.39 10.86 7.18
N TYR A 68 -3.59 12.16 7.24
CA TYR A 68 -4.02 12.86 8.46
C TYR A 68 -5.47 12.54 8.83
N TYR A 69 -6.26 11.99 7.90
CA TYR A 69 -7.62 11.52 8.16
C TYR A 69 -7.69 10.10 8.72
N LEU A 70 -6.56 9.48 9.09
CA LEU A 70 -6.53 8.16 9.71
C LEU A 70 -7.55 7.99 10.86
N PRO A 71 -7.78 8.96 11.77
CA PRO A 71 -8.82 8.85 12.81
C PRO A 71 -10.25 8.76 12.27
N PHE A 72 -10.51 9.30 11.07
CA PHE A 72 -11.84 9.31 10.43
C PHE A 72 -12.07 8.07 9.53
N MET A 73 -11.00 7.40 9.08
CA MET A 73 -11.07 6.22 8.20
C MET A 73 -11.96 5.09 8.74
N PRO A 74 -11.96 4.76 10.05
CA PRO A 74 -12.90 3.80 10.64
C PRO A 74 -14.38 4.13 10.38
N PHE A 75 -14.75 5.40 10.50
CA PHE A 75 -16.14 5.83 10.28
C PHE A 75 -16.50 5.85 8.79
N ALA A 76 -15.52 6.18 7.95
CA ALA A 76 -15.71 6.21 6.50
C ALA A 76 -15.93 4.80 5.93
N ILE A 77 -15.10 3.83 6.33
CA ILE A 77 -15.20 2.46 5.80
C ILE A 77 -16.48 1.76 6.26
N GLU A 78 -16.92 2.02 7.48
CA GLU A 78 -18.12 1.39 8.05
C GLU A 78 -19.44 1.96 7.52
N ARG A 79 -19.40 3.04 6.73
CA ARG A 79 -20.59 3.65 6.12
C ARG A 79 -20.93 3.06 4.75
N PHE A 80 -20.03 2.29 4.14
CA PHE A 80 -20.38 1.58 2.90
C PHE A 80 -21.48 0.57 3.17
N ASN A 81 -22.56 0.65 2.40
CA ASN A 81 -23.65 -0.31 2.45
C ASN A 81 -23.36 -1.44 1.46
N LEU A 82 -22.95 -2.59 1.97
CA LEU A 82 -22.61 -3.76 1.16
C LEU A 82 -23.60 -4.93 1.35
N ASN A 83 -24.80 -4.66 1.86
CA ASN A 83 -25.79 -5.70 2.20
C ASN A 83 -26.32 -6.48 0.99
N GLU A 84 -26.25 -5.89 -0.21
CA GLU A 84 -26.76 -6.51 -1.44
C GLU A 84 -25.71 -7.39 -2.16
N TYR A 85 -24.48 -7.46 -1.65
CA TYR A 85 -23.40 -8.21 -2.29
C TYR A 85 -23.34 -9.63 -1.74
N ASP A 86 -23.13 -10.59 -2.64
CA ASP A 86 -22.93 -12.00 -2.30
C ASP A 86 -21.49 -12.24 -1.82
N LEU A 87 -20.54 -11.49 -2.38
CA LEU A 87 -19.11 -11.61 -2.12
C LEU A 87 -18.46 -10.22 -1.95
N ILE A 88 -17.68 -10.06 -0.88
CA ILE A 88 -16.80 -8.93 -0.66
C ILE A 88 -15.35 -9.41 -0.76
N LEU A 89 -14.58 -8.80 -1.67
CA LEU A 89 -13.14 -8.97 -1.81
C LEU A 89 -12.43 -7.71 -1.35
N SER A 90 -11.95 -7.68 -0.11
CA SER A 90 -11.19 -6.54 0.39
C SER A 90 -9.68 -6.73 0.18
N SER A 91 -9.04 -5.83 -0.57
CA SER A 91 -7.59 -5.71 -0.66
C SER A 91 -7.13 -4.65 0.35
N SER A 92 -6.64 -5.09 1.52
CA SER A 92 -6.45 -4.17 2.65
C SER A 92 -5.02 -4.16 3.23
N HIS A 93 -4.56 -2.95 3.54
CA HIS A 93 -3.39 -2.65 4.36
C HIS A 93 -3.71 -1.63 5.49
N CYS A 94 -4.96 -1.14 5.54
CA CYS A 94 -5.43 -0.15 6.50
C CYS A 94 -6.81 -0.52 7.06
N VAL A 95 -7.89 -0.12 6.39
CA VAL A 95 -9.26 -0.18 6.91
C VAL A 95 -10.20 -1.01 6.04
N ALA A 96 -9.91 -1.25 4.77
CA ALA A 96 -10.79 -1.93 3.81
C ALA A 96 -11.33 -3.28 4.30
N LYS A 97 -10.55 -4.02 5.11
CA LYS A 97 -11.01 -5.27 5.74
C LYS A 97 -12.14 -5.11 6.76
N SER A 98 -12.46 -3.87 7.15
CA SER A 98 -13.35 -3.55 8.26
C SER A 98 -14.75 -3.12 7.80
N VAL A 99 -15.05 -3.21 6.51
CA VAL A 99 -16.41 -2.99 5.99
C VAL A 99 -17.43 -3.88 6.71
N LYS A 100 -18.69 -3.44 6.71
CA LYS A 100 -19.80 -4.23 7.25
C LYS A 100 -20.37 -5.08 6.12
N SER A 101 -20.36 -6.40 6.33
CA SER A 101 -20.98 -7.39 5.46
C SER A 101 -22.41 -7.68 5.90
N GLY A 102 -23.25 -8.10 4.94
CA GLY A 102 -24.56 -8.66 5.24
C GLY A 102 -24.45 -10.06 5.85
N PRO A 103 -25.50 -10.58 6.51
CA PRO A 103 -25.45 -11.87 7.21
C PRO A 103 -25.24 -13.09 6.30
N LYS A 104 -25.43 -12.94 4.99
CA LYS A 104 -25.21 -13.99 3.97
C LYS A 104 -24.03 -13.70 3.04
N THR A 105 -23.34 -12.58 3.25
CA THR A 105 -22.25 -12.13 2.38
C THR A 105 -20.96 -12.80 2.81
N LEU A 106 -20.28 -13.45 1.86
CA LEU A 106 -18.94 -13.98 2.09
C LEU A 106 -17.92 -12.83 2.01
N HIS A 107 -17.13 -12.62 3.05
CA HIS A 107 -16.07 -11.61 3.08
C HIS A 107 -14.69 -12.26 3.13
N ILE A 108 -13.96 -12.13 2.01
CA ILE A 108 -12.56 -12.55 1.89
C ILE A 108 -11.66 -11.31 1.88
N CYS A 109 -10.63 -11.31 2.73
CA CYS A 109 -9.65 -10.24 2.79
C CYS A 109 -8.29 -10.70 2.27
N TYR A 110 -7.85 -10.15 1.13
CA TYR A 110 -6.43 -10.16 0.74
C TYR A 110 -5.69 -9.09 1.55
N CYS A 111 -5.12 -9.50 2.68
CA CYS A 111 -4.43 -8.63 3.61
C CYS A 111 -2.96 -8.48 3.21
N HIS A 112 -2.59 -7.25 2.81
CA HIS A 112 -1.21 -6.89 2.50
C HIS A 112 -0.35 -6.76 3.77
N THR A 113 -1.00 -6.39 4.88
CA THR A 113 -0.43 -6.26 6.22
C THR A 113 -1.57 -5.80 7.15
N PRO A 114 -1.61 -6.26 8.41
CA PRO A 114 -2.27 -5.50 9.47
C PRO A 114 -1.70 -4.07 9.53
N MET A 115 -2.49 -3.13 10.05
CA MET A 115 -2.21 -1.69 10.04
C MET A 115 -0.88 -1.30 10.74
N ARG A 116 0.24 -1.49 10.05
CA ARG A 116 1.60 -1.51 10.64
C ARG A 116 1.95 -0.28 11.46
N TYR A 117 1.49 0.89 11.04
CA TYR A 117 1.81 2.17 11.69
C TYR A 117 1.07 2.40 13.00
N ILE A 118 0.07 1.59 13.36
CA ILE A 118 -0.47 1.55 14.73
C ILE A 118 0.03 0.35 15.53
N TRP A 119 0.52 -0.69 14.87
CA TRP A 119 0.99 -1.92 15.50
C TRP A 119 2.50 -1.91 15.76
N ASP A 120 3.32 -2.38 14.81
CA ASP A 120 4.76 -2.65 14.99
C ASP A 120 5.68 -1.54 14.45
N GLN A 121 5.16 -0.58 13.71
CA GLN A 121 5.95 0.50 13.09
C GLN A 121 5.48 1.89 13.52
N PHE A 122 4.83 1.99 14.68
CA PHE A 122 4.33 3.27 15.19
C PHE A 122 5.44 4.32 15.25
N ASP A 123 6.57 4.04 15.90
CA ASP A 123 7.64 5.02 16.05
C ASP A 123 8.36 5.35 14.75
N GLN A 124 8.31 4.49 13.73
CA GLN A 124 8.89 4.79 12.41
C GLN A 124 8.03 5.81 11.64
N TYR A 125 6.71 5.74 11.79
CA TYR A 125 5.76 6.62 11.12
C TYR A 125 5.45 7.88 11.93
N PHE A 126 5.29 7.73 13.24
CA PHE A 126 4.90 8.76 14.18
C PHE A 126 5.99 8.91 15.25
N SER A 127 7.15 9.44 14.86
CA SER A 127 8.11 9.97 15.82
C SER A 127 8.03 11.49 15.89
N ARG A 128 8.50 12.07 16.98
CA ARG A 128 8.64 13.53 17.11
C ARG A 128 9.52 14.10 15.99
N ILE A 129 10.53 13.34 15.56
CA ILE A 129 11.48 13.72 14.50
C ILE A 129 10.81 13.65 13.12
N ASN A 130 10.05 12.58 12.84
CA ASN A 130 9.48 12.35 11.50
C ASN A 130 8.14 13.05 11.27
N SER A 131 7.36 13.27 12.33
CA SER A 131 5.96 13.74 12.24
C SER A 131 5.68 15.03 13.02
N GLY A 132 6.63 15.50 13.83
CA GLY A 132 6.44 16.64 14.74
C GLY A 132 5.73 16.27 16.05
N LEU A 133 5.71 17.19 17.01
CA LEU A 133 5.19 16.94 18.35
C LEU A 133 3.67 16.71 18.37
N THR A 134 2.93 17.51 17.60
CA THR A 134 1.46 17.48 17.61
C THR A 134 0.89 16.19 17.01
N PRO A 135 1.28 15.75 15.80
CA PRO A 135 0.78 14.48 15.24
C PRO A 135 1.21 13.28 16.08
N TRP A 136 2.43 13.29 16.63
CA TRP A 136 2.91 12.27 17.56
C TRP A 136 2.01 12.16 18.80
N ALA A 137 1.71 13.28 19.47
CA ALA A 137 0.91 13.29 20.69
C ALA A 137 -0.52 12.79 20.43
N ILE A 138 -1.17 13.28 19.36
CA ILE A 138 -2.50 12.85 18.94
C ILE A 138 -2.52 11.34 18.67
N MET A 139 -1.59 10.85 17.85
CA MET A 139 -1.54 9.45 17.48
C MET A 139 -1.19 8.54 18.66
N LYS A 140 -0.40 9.01 19.64
CA LYS A 140 -0.11 8.26 20.86
C LYS A 140 -1.37 8.03 21.69
N ILE A 141 -2.27 9.02 21.75
CA ILE A 141 -3.56 8.91 22.44
C ILE A 141 -4.53 8.03 21.65
N LEU A 142 -4.60 8.18 20.32
CA LEU A 142 -5.55 7.46 19.47
C LEU A 142 -5.14 6.01 19.18
N ARG A 143 -3.86 5.68 19.25
CA ARG A 143 -3.31 4.36 18.91
C ARG A 143 -4.05 3.21 19.60
N PRO A 144 -4.27 3.20 20.93
CA PRO A 144 -4.96 2.08 21.58
C PRO A 144 -6.41 1.91 21.11
N TRP A 145 -7.10 3.01 20.77
CA TRP A 145 -8.45 2.95 20.20
C TRP A 145 -8.42 2.34 18.80
N LEU A 146 -7.52 2.81 17.93
CA LEU A 146 -7.35 2.28 16.58
C LEU A 146 -6.96 0.79 16.58
N GLN A 147 -6.08 0.36 17.49
CA GLN A 147 -5.68 -1.04 17.62
C GLN A 147 -6.86 -1.93 18.02
N ARG A 148 -7.65 -1.49 19.02
CA ARG A 148 -8.85 -2.22 19.44
C ARG A 148 -9.89 -2.29 18.33
N TRP A 149 -10.10 -1.18 17.61
CA TRP A 149 -11.02 -1.16 16.47
C TRP A 149 -10.54 -2.12 15.39
N ASP A 150 -9.27 -2.03 14.98
CA ASP A 150 -8.68 -2.86 13.92
C ASP A 150 -8.74 -4.36 14.26
N ALA A 151 -8.40 -4.74 15.49
CA ALA A 151 -8.52 -6.11 15.95
C ALA A 151 -10.00 -6.57 16.01
N LYS A 152 -10.89 -5.75 16.57
CA LYS A 152 -12.32 -6.10 16.71
C LYS A 152 -13.00 -6.31 15.36
N THR A 153 -12.71 -5.47 14.38
CA THR A 153 -13.33 -5.58 13.05
C THR A 153 -12.79 -6.75 12.22
N SER A 154 -11.63 -7.32 12.59
CA SER A 154 -11.10 -8.52 11.93
C SER A 154 -12.04 -9.74 12.03
N CYS A 155 -12.92 -9.78 13.03
CA CYS A 155 -13.92 -10.83 13.17
C CYS A 155 -15.03 -10.79 12.11
N ARG A 156 -15.14 -9.69 11.34
CA ARG A 156 -16.11 -9.56 10.24
C ARG A 156 -15.65 -10.26 8.95
N VAL A 157 -14.37 -10.59 8.87
CA VAL A 157 -13.78 -11.29 7.72
C VAL A 157 -13.93 -12.79 7.94
N ASP A 158 -14.50 -13.49 6.96
CA ASP A 158 -14.67 -14.94 6.99
C ASP A 158 -13.36 -15.66 6.69
N SER A 159 -12.59 -15.17 5.72
CA SER A 159 -11.31 -15.76 5.33
C SER A 159 -10.25 -14.71 5.02
N PHE A 160 -9.07 -14.88 5.63
CA PHE A 160 -7.90 -14.07 5.32
C PHE A 160 -6.99 -14.77 4.32
N ILE A 161 -6.53 -13.99 3.34
CA ILE A 161 -5.43 -14.34 2.45
C ILE A 161 -4.26 -13.42 2.81
N ALA A 162 -3.10 -13.99 3.10
CA ALA A 162 -1.87 -13.26 3.33
C ALA A 162 -0.97 -13.33 2.10
N ASN A 163 -0.35 -12.20 1.75
CA ASN A 163 0.61 -12.16 0.63
C ASN A 163 1.94 -12.90 0.92
N SER A 164 2.20 -13.26 2.17
CA SER A 164 3.44 -13.88 2.62
C SER A 164 3.28 -14.54 3.99
N ARG A 165 4.19 -15.45 4.35
CA ARG A 165 4.26 -16.04 5.69
C ARG A 165 4.50 -14.98 6.78
N HIS A 166 5.25 -13.93 6.48
CA HIS A 166 5.46 -12.82 7.42
C HIS A 166 4.15 -12.10 7.76
N VAL A 167 3.32 -11.83 6.75
CA VAL A 167 2.02 -11.20 6.96
C VAL A 167 1.02 -12.16 7.61
N GLN A 168 1.06 -13.45 7.26
CA GLN A 168 0.29 -14.49 7.96
C GLN A 168 0.56 -14.47 9.47
N ASN A 169 1.83 -14.44 9.87
CA ASN A 169 2.22 -14.34 11.28
C ASN A 169 1.70 -13.07 11.95
N ARG A 170 1.68 -11.93 11.23
CA ARG A 170 1.09 -10.69 11.76
C ARG A 170 -0.42 -10.78 11.93
N ILE A 171 -1.12 -11.40 10.99
CA ILE A 171 -2.57 -11.64 11.10
C ILE A 171 -2.86 -12.52 12.32
N SER A 172 -2.14 -13.62 12.49
CA SER A 172 -2.25 -14.47 13.69
C SER A 172 -1.95 -13.70 14.98
N LYS A 173 -0.87 -12.90 15.00
CA LYS A 173 -0.46 -12.11 16.18
C LYS A 173 -1.46 -11.03 16.59
N TYR A 174 -1.97 -10.25 15.64
CA TYR A 174 -2.78 -9.05 15.94
C TYR A 174 -4.28 -9.29 15.85
N TYR A 175 -4.71 -10.20 14.98
CA TYR A 175 -6.12 -10.49 14.76
C TYR A 175 -6.54 -11.83 15.36
N HIS A 176 -5.60 -12.68 15.78
CA HIS A 176 -5.88 -14.03 16.27
C HIS A 176 -6.71 -14.85 15.26
N LYS A 177 -6.34 -14.71 13.99
CA LYS A 177 -6.98 -15.34 12.83
C LYS A 177 -5.96 -16.14 12.04
N GLU A 178 -6.42 -17.25 11.48
CA GLU A 178 -5.68 -17.98 10.47
C GLU A 178 -5.80 -17.29 9.11
N ALA A 179 -4.76 -17.44 8.28
CA ALA A 179 -4.76 -16.91 6.92
C ALA A 179 -4.11 -17.91 5.95
N THR A 180 -4.68 -18.04 4.77
CA THR A 180 -4.07 -18.80 3.67
C THR A 180 -3.01 -17.94 3.00
N VAL A 181 -1.82 -18.48 2.72
CA VAL A 181 -0.79 -17.73 2.00
C VAL A 181 -0.99 -17.88 0.49
N ILE A 182 -1.28 -16.77 -0.19
CA ILE A 182 -1.26 -16.68 -1.66
C ILE A 182 -0.34 -15.53 -2.02
N HIS A 183 0.77 -15.84 -2.67
CA HIS A 183 1.76 -14.83 -3.03
C HIS A 183 1.26 -13.89 -4.13
N PRO A 184 1.64 -12.60 -4.11
CA PRO A 184 1.35 -11.67 -5.20
C PRO A 184 1.87 -12.22 -6.53
N PRO A 185 1.11 -12.09 -7.62
CA PRO A 185 1.57 -12.52 -8.93
C PRO A 185 2.68 -11.58 -9.45
N VAL A 186 3.52 -12.11 -10.34
CA VAL A 186 4.52 -11.36 -11.10
C VAL A 186 4.24 -11.53 -12.59
N ASP A 187 4.36 -10.46 -13.37
CA ASP A 187 4.21 -10.53 -14.82
C ASP A 187 5.48 -11.10 -15.47
N THR A 188 5.50 -12.41 -15.65
CA THR A 188 6.62 -13.15 -16.26
C THR A 188 6.77 -12.92 -17.76
N LYS A 189 5.77 -12.30 -18.42
CA LYS A 189 5.88 -11.90 -19.83
C LYS A 189 6.64 -10.59 -19.96
N ARG A 190 6.45 -9.69 -18.99
CA ARG A 190 7.15 -8.40 -18.88
C ARG A 190 8.56 -8.57 -18.33
N PHE A 191 8.72 -9.20 -17.17
CA PHE A 191 10.02 -9.39 -16.53
C PHE A 191 10.72 -10.61 -17.10
N LYS A 192 11.67 -10.37 -18.01
CA LYS A 192 12.50 -11.40 -18.64
C LYS A 192 13.97 -11.14 -18.33
N THR A 193 14.78 -12.20 -18.38
CA THR A 193 16.23 -12.03 -18.39
C THR A 193 16.64 -11.35 -19.69
N SER A 194 17.56 -10.40 -19.60
CA SER A 194 18.10 -9.71 -20.77
C SER A 194 19.59 -9.98 -20.89
N ASP A 195 20.02 -10.26 -22.12
CA ASP A 195 21.44 -10.39 -22.49
C ASP A 195 22.09 -9.03 -22.80
N LYS A 196 21.39 -7.92 -22.53
CA LYS A 196 21.95 -6.58 -22.69
C LYS A 196 23.20 -6.41 -21.82
N ASN A 197 24.20 -5.71 -22.34
CA ASN A 197 25.38 -5.35 -21.58
C ASN A 197 24.98 -4.61 -20.30
N LYS A 198 25.35 -5.17 -19.15
CA LYS A 198 25.10 -4.56 -17.85
C LYS A 198 25.90 -3.26 -17.73
N SER A 199 25.22 -2.19 -17.36
CA SER A 199 25.81 -0.93 -16.94
C SER A 199 26.40 -1.07 -15.53
N ASN A 200 27.39 -0.24 -15.22
CA ASN A 200 28.09 -0.24 -13.92
C ASN A 200 27.37 0.55 -12.82
N TYR A 201 26.03 0.50 -12.76
CA TYR A 201 25.26 1.13 -11.68
C TYR A 201 24.39 0.13 -10.92
N PHE A 202 24.13 0.45 -9.66
CA PHE A 202 23.21 -0.28 -8.79
C PHE A 202 21.84 0.41 -8.80
N LEU A 203 20.77 -0.34 -8.61
CA LEU A 203 19.41 0.18 -8.70
C LEU A 203 18.67 -0.02 -7.37
N ILE A 204 17.76 0.90 -7.04
CA ILE A 204 16.67 0.60 -6.13
C ILE A 204 15.38 1.18 -6.70
N VAL A 205 14.31 0.37 -6.73
CA VAL A 205 12.97 0.81 -7.13
C VAL A 205 12.06 0.68 -5.92
N SER A 206 11.64 1.80 -5.33
CA SER A 206 10.82 1.77 -4.12
C SER A 206 10.05 3.05 -3.86
N ALA A 207 8.86 2.93 -3.26
CA ALA A 207 8.22 4.07 -2.63
C ALA A 207 9.03 4.52 -1.40
N PHE A 208 9.21 5.83 -1.23
CA PHE A 208 10.03 6.40 -0.15
C PHE A 208 9.23 6.53 1.16
N ALA A 209 8.85 5.38 1.71
CA ALA A 209 8.22 5.26 3.02
C ALA A 209 9.27 4.96 4.12
N PRO A 210 9.06 5.40 5.38
CA PRO A 210 10.06 5.28 6.44
C PRO A 210 10.59 3.85 6.65
N TYR A 211 9.68 2.87 6.61
CA TYR A 211 10.04 1.47 6.85
C TYR A 211 10.87 0.83 5.73
N LYS A 212 10.91 1.43 4.53
CA LYS A 212 11.68 0.90 3.40
C LYS A 212 13.18 1.16 3.53
N ARG A 213 13.57 2.02 4.48
CA ARG A 213 14.95 2.31 4.85
C ARG A 213 15.89 2.61 3.67
N VAL A 214 15.40 3.37 2.68
CA VAL A 214 16.20 3.82 1.52
C VAL A 214 17.39 4.69 1.96
N ASP A 215 17.29 5.34 3.12
CA ASP A 215 18.38 6.06 3.79
C ASP A 215 19.62 5.18 3.98
N LEU A 216 19.45 3.91 4.37
CA LEU A 216 20.57 2.99 4.54
C LEU A 216 21.30 2.69 3.23
N ALA A 217 20.55 2.57 2.13
CA ALA A 217 21.14 2.37 0.81
C ALA A 217 21.91 3.61 0.38
N VAL A 218 21.33 4.81 0.54
CA VAL A 218 22.01 6.08 0.25
C VAL A 218 23.29 6.21 1.05
N GLU A 219 23.27 5.97 2.36
CA GLU A 219 24.46 6.01 3.22
C GLU A 219 25.55 5.03 2.80
N ALA A 220 25.16 3.81 2.41
CA ALA A 220 26.10 2.81 1.92
C ALA A 220 26.75 3.24 0.59
N PHE A 221 25.97 3.71 -0.38
CA PHE A 221 26.49 4.14 -1.68
C PHE A 221 27.27 5.46 -1.62
N ASN A 222 26.99 6.33 -0.66
CA ASN A 222 27.83 7.48 -0.36
C ASN A 222 29.24 7.06 0.08
N LYS A 223 29.37 5.97 0.87
CA LYS A 223 30.66 5.45 1.32
C LYS A 223 31.38 4.66 0.24
N LEU A 224 30.65 3.89 -0.56
CA LEU A 224 31.22 3.03 -1.60
C LEU A 224 31.62 3.80 -2.87
N GLY A 225 30.95 4.92 -3.17
CA GLY A 225 31.24 5.73 -4.35
C GLY A 225 30.80 5.11 -5.69
N TYR A 226 30.14 3.95 -5.69
CA TYR A 226 29.61 3.35 -6.92
C TYR A 226 28.40 4.14 -7.46
N PRO A 227 28.20 4.17 -8.80
CA PRO A 227 26.99 4.75 -9.38
C PRO A 227 25.73 4.05 -8.85
N PHE A 228 24.77 4.82 -8.35
CA PHE A 228 23.53 4.31 -7.78
C PHE A 228 22.32 5.08 -8.30
N VAL A 229 21.33 4.37 -8.82
CA VAL A 229 20.10 4.94 -9.37
C VAL A 229 18.94 4.58 -8.45
N ILE A 230 18.18 5.60 -8.06
CA ILE A 230 17.03 5.50 -7.18
C ILE A 230 15.78 5.91 -7.95
N VAL A 231 14.87 4.97 -8.16
CA VAL A 231 13.58 5.16 -8.81
C VAL A 231 12.46 5.07 -7.77
N GLY A 232 11.58 6.06 -7.76
CA GLY A 232 10.43 6.14 -6.88
C GLY A 232 10.20 7.53 -6.29
N GLU A 233 9.14 7.63 -5.50
CA GLU A 233 8.70 8.86 -4.84
C GLU A 233 8.10 8.55 -3.46
N GLY A 234 7.98 9.57 -2.60
CA GLY A 234 7.31 9.42 -1.31
C GLY A 234 7.69 10.48 -0.27
N GLN A 235 7.19 10.30 0.96
CA GLN A 235 7.30 11.29 2.03
C GLN A 235 8.75 11.63 2.44
N ASN A 236 9.71 10.76 2.14
CA ASN A 236 11.11 10.97 2.48
C ASN A 236 11.95 11.48 1.29
N ALA A 237 11.35 11.81 0.13
CA ALA A 237 12.07 12.19 -1.08
C ALA A 237 13.10 13.32 -0.85
N ASP A 238 12.68 14.45 -0.29
CA ASP A 238 13.54 15.62 -0.07
C ASP A 238 14.65 15.35 0.95
N SER A 239 14.38 14.50 1.94
CA SER A 239 15.39 14.09 2.91
C SER A 239 16.47 13.23 2.23
N LEU A 240 16.07 12.25 1.43
CA LEU A 240 16.97 11.34 0.73
C LEU A 240 17.83 12.09 -0.30
N ARG A 241 17.23 13.01 -1.07
CA ARG A 241 17.95 13.84 -2.05
C ARG A 241 19.03 14.70 -1.40
N ARG A 242 18.76 15.27 -0.20
CA ARG A 242 19.76 16.07 0.55
C ARG A 242 20.91 15.25 1.12
N MET A 243 20.69 13.96 1.41
CA MET A 243 21.73 13.06 1.93
C MET A 243 22.67 12.54 0.84
N ALA A 244 22.29 12.65 -0.43
CA ALA A 244 22.93 11.92 -1.51
C ALA A 244 24.14 12.65 -2.11
N ASN A 245 25.22 11.91 -2.33
CA ASN A 245 26.40 12.37 -3.07
C ASN A 245 26.17 12.36 -4.60
N PRO A 246 27.04 13.01 -5.39
CA PRO A 246 26.89 13.09 -6.86
C PRO A 246 26.85 11.75 -7.62
N ASN A 247 27.34 10.66 -7.02
CA ASN A 247 27.25 9.31 -7.60
C ASN A 247 25.85 8.70 -7.53
N ILE A 248 24.92 9.33 -6.80
CA ILE A 248 23.55 8.85 -6.61
C ILE A 248 22.59 9.71 -7.43
N ARG A 249 21.84 9.09 -8.34
CA ARG A 249 20.86 9.75 -9.20
C ARG A 249 19.44 9.36 -8.80
N PHE A 250 18.57 10.35 -8.60
CA PHE A 250 17.14 10.15 -8.38
C PHE A 250 16.38 10.44 -9.67
N GLU A 251 15.59 9.47 -10.14
CA GLU A 251 14.82 9.60 -11.38
C GLU A 251 13.32 9.83 -11.14
N GLY A 252 12.90 9.88 -9.88
CA GLY A 252 11.50 10.09 -9.52
C GLY A 252 10.62 8.93 -9.98
N TRP A 253 9.39 9.21 -10.37
CA TRP A 253 8.47 8.20 -10.90
C TRP A 253 8.68 7.98 -12.40
N LEU A 254 8.80 6.72 -12.81
CA LEU A 254 9.05 6.29 -14.18
C LEU A 254 7.93 5.38 -14.68
N ASP A 255 7.72 5.32 -15.98
CA ASP A 255 6.80 4.35 -16.56
C ASP A 255 7.36 2.92 -16.50
N ASP A 256 6.49 1.95 -16.78
CA ASP A 256 6.82 0.53 -16.70
C ASP A 256 7.97 0.12 -17.64
N SER A 257 8.06 0.69 -18.85
CA SER A 257 9.11 0.36 -19.81
C SER A 257 10.48 0.92 -19.41
N SER A 258 10.50 2.13 -18.85
CA SER A 258 11.70 2.76 -18.30
C SER A 258 12.27 1.97 -17.11
N ILE A 259 11.40 1.49 -16.22
CA ILE A 259 11.79 0.62 -15.10
C ILE A 259 12.37 -0.71 -15.60
N ASP A 260 11.75 -1.30 -16.62
CA ASP A 260 12.22 -2.55 -17.20
C ASP A 260 13.61 -2.37 -17.81
N GLU A 261 13.88 -1.25 -18.48
CA GLU A 261 15.22 -0.92 -18.97
C GLU A 261 16.23 -0.84 -17.82
N HIS A 262 15.86 -0.22 -16.69
CA HIS A 262 16.75 -0.16 -15.54
C HIS A 262 17.08 -1.54 -14.96
N TYR A 263 16.10 -2.41 -14.81
CA TYR A 263 16.31 -3.77 -14.31
C TYR A 263 17.20 -4.58 -15.25
N HIS A 264 17.01 -4.46 -16.57
CA HIS A 264 17.83 -5.17 -17.55
C HIS A 264 19.28 -4.72 -17.57
N ARG A 265 19.55 -3.45 -17.24
CA ARG A 265 20.90 -2.86 -17.36
C ARG A 265 21.64 -2.75 -16.04
N CYS A 266 20.96 -2.73 -14.89
CA CYS A 266 21.64 -2.57 -13.61
C CYS A 266 22.58 -3.75 -13.31
N ARG A 267 23.65 -3.46 -12.56
CA ARG A 267 24.57 -4.48 -12.05
C ARG A 267 23.90 -5.37 -11.00
N ALA A 268 23.15 -4.74 -10.10
CA ALA A 268 22.34 -5.36 -9.05
C ALA A 268 21.25 -4.37 -8.59
N PHE A 269 20.18 -4.90 -8.01
CA PHE A 269 19.02 -4.16 -7.50
C PHE A 269 18.56 -4.68 -6.13
#